data_AF-A0A7C5P9F5-F1
#
_entry.id   AF-A0A7C5P9F5-F1
#
_cell.length_a   1.000
_cell.length_b   1.000
_cell.length_c   1.000
_cell.angle_alpha   90.00
_cell.angle_beta   90.00
_cell.angle_gamma   90.00
#
_symmetry.space_group_name_H-M   'P 1'
#
loop_
_entity.id
_entity.type
_entity.pdbx_description
1 polymer ?
#
loop_
_entity_poly.entity_id
_entity_poly.type
_entity_poly.pdbx_seq_one_letter_code
_entity_poly.pdbx_strand_id
1 'polypeptide(L)'
;LFLALGCSAPPRGGSPGNEKPPEAPASRPAPRPASRPAPEPSFHGRTLSAWIKQFQEVEDYGARVQAADALAAIGAPAAPALAESLQDPELRFLASVSLKKIGPPAVPEVIRVLSDPDEETRLAAAGVLGGIGPQAKEAVPALMEMVKKGSSMERWVALEALGNIGPAAKAAIPLVLSILEHKGGPDLTTSQKLRALKVLEGLLRDENALVRRAAASVLERIGGKKGAGK
;
A
#
# COMPACT_ATOMS: atom_id res chain seq x y z
N LEU A 1 58.69 33.55 68.10
CA LEU A 1 57.70 34.46 68.70
C LEU A 1 56.39 34.23 67.94
N PHE A 2 55.30 33.65 68.44
CA PHE A 2 54.76 33.49 69.80
C PHE A 2 54.13 32.09 69.97
N LEU A 3 54.15 31.59 71.21
CA LEU A 3 53.53 30.38 71.74
C LEU A 3 52.07 30.66 72.19
N ALA A 4 51.21 29.62 72.18
CA ALA A 4 50.17 29.26 73.18
C ALA A 4 49.09 28.40 72.48
N LEU A 5 48.93 27.09 72.71
CA LEU A 5 48.38 26.37 73.87
C LEU A 5 47.07 26.96 74.45
N GLY A 6 45.98 26.21 74.32
CA GLY A 6 44.73 26.42 75.03
C GLY A 6 43.88 25.15 75.02
N CYS A 7 43.98 24.36 76.10
CA CYS A 7 43.14 23.20 76.41
C CYS A 7 41.68 23.62 76.69
N SER A 8 40.72 22.73 76.43
CA SER A 8 39.75 22.20 77.42
C SER A 8 38.46 21.72 76.74
N ALA A 9 38.13 20.45 76.94
CA ALA A 9 36.82 19.84 76.67
C ALA A 9 35.94 19.87 77.96
N PRO A 10 34.79 19.17 78.03
CA PRO A 10 33.45 19.38 77.45
C PRO A 10 32.45 19.67 78.64
N PRO A 11 31.11 19.34 78.71
CA PRO A 11 30.21 18.57 77.83
C PRO A 11 28.73 19.07 77.74
N ARG A 12 27.92 18.22 77.07
CA ARG A 12 26.49 17.89 77.29
C ARG A 12 25.48 18.44 76.30
N GLY A 13 24.80 17.49 75.66
CA GLY A 13 23.34 17.47 75.63
C GLY A 13 22.72 17.79 74.28
N GLY A 14 22.22 16.75 73.60
CA GLY A 14 21.29 16.90 72.49
C GLY A 14 21.26 15.68 71.58
N SER A 15 20.33 14.75 71.82
CA SER A 15 19.89 13.80 70.79
C SER A 15 19.31 14.58 69.60
N PRO A 16 19.52 14.11 68.36
CA PRO A 16 18.37 13.52 67.66
C PRO A 16 18.74 12.40 66.68
N GLY A 17 17.72 11.65 66.26
CA GLY A 17 17.69 11.01 64.95
C GLY A 17 18.00 9.53 64.89
N ASN A 18 16.95 8.70 64.90
CA ASN A 18 16.98 7.39 64.26
C ASN A 18 17.26 7.58 62.76
N GLU A 19 18.52 7.60 62.33
CA GLU A 19 18.86 7.46 60.92
C GLU A 19 19.18 5.99 60.62
N LYS A 20 18.25 5.34 59.93
CA LYS A 20 18.42 4.03 59.33
C LYS A 20 19.58 4.13 58.30
N PRO A 21 20.54 3.19 58.27
CA PRO A 21 21.63 3.24 57.29
C PRO A 21 21.09 3.22 55.85
N PRO A 22 21.76 3.88 54.88
CA PRO A 22 21.30 3.89 53.50
C PRO A 22 21.26 2.47 52.94
N GLU A 23 20.07 2.07 52.49
CA GLU A 23 19.81 0.82 51.82
C GLU A 23 20.66 0.75 50.55
N ALA A 24 21.50 -0.28 50.42
CA ALA A 24 22.34 -0.47 49.24
C ALA A 24 21.48 -0.42 47.97
N PRO A 25 21.94 0.21 46.86
CA PRO A 25 21.15 0.32 45.65
C PRO A 25 20.78 -1.09 45.18
N ALA A 26 19.47 -1.37 45.13
CA ALA A 26 18.93 -2.62 44.61
C ALA A 26 19.62 -2.94 43.30
N SER A 27 20.27 -4.11 43.24
CA SER A 27 20.96 -4.59 42.06
C SER A 27 20.01 -4.46 40.87
N ARG A 28 20.39 -3.68 39.85
CA ARG A 28 19.60 -3.56 38.62
C ARG A 28 19.25 -4.98 38.16
N PRO A 29 17.98 -5.33 37.94
CA PRO A 29 17.64 -6.62 37.39
C PRO A 29 18.38 -6.78 36.07
N ALA A 30 19.03 -7.93 35.88
CA ALA A 30 19.76 -8.24 34.66
C ALA A 30 18.87 -7.93 33.43
N PRO A 31 19.44 -7.39 32.33
CA PRO A 31 18.69 -7.17 31.12
C PRO A 31 18.01 -8.50 30.73
N ARG A 32 16.69 -8.48 30.54
CA ARG A 32 15.95 -9.65 30.07
C ARG A 32 16.63 -10.13 28.78
N PRO A 33 16.92 -11.44 28.61
CA PRO A 33 17.51 -11.93 27.38
C PRO A 33 16.64 -11.47 26.22
N ALA A 34 17.27 -10.86 25.21
CA ALA A 34 16.58 -10.37 24.01
C ALA A 34 15.66 -11.48 23.49
N SER A 35 14.36 -11.20 23.42
CA SER A 35 13.36 -12.12 22.91
C SER A 35 13.85 -12.69 21.58
N ARG A 36 13.97 -14.01 21.46
CA ARG A 36 14.37 -14.64 20.19
C ARG A 36 13.47 -14.08 19.08
N PRO A 37 14.02 -13.69 17.92
CA PRO A 37 13.19 -13.25 16.80
C PRO A 37 12.17 -14.34 16.49
N ALA A 38 10.92 -13.94 16.24
CA ALA A 38 9.86 -14.87 15.92
C ALA A 38 10.27 -15.77 14.74
N PRO A 39 9.91 -17.07 14.76
CA PRO A 39 10.26 -17.96 13.68
C PRO A 39 9.66 -17.47 12.35
N GLU A 40 10.45 -17.54 11.29
CA GLU A 40 10.06 -17.09 9.96
C GLU A 40 8.79 -17.83 9.47
N PRO A 41 7.85 -17.14 8.80
CA PRO A 41 6.71 -17.80 8.17
C PRO A 41 7.18 -18.92 7.23
N SER A 42 6.43 -20.03 7.21
CA SER A 42 6.78 -21.20 6.40
C SER A 42 5.54 -21.83 5.78
N PHE A 43 5.74 -22.53 4.67
CA PHE A 43 4.70 -23.26 3.96
C PHE A 43 5.31 -24.54 3.41
N HIS A 44 4.63 -25.68 3.62
CA HIS A 44 5.12 -27.02 3.25
C HIS A 44 6.56 -27.31 3.69
N GLY A 45 6.92 -26.93 4.92
CA GLY A 45 8.24 -27.20 5.50
C GLY A 45 9.38 -26.35 4.93
N ARG A 46 9.09 -25.35 4.10
CA ARG A 46 10.07 -24.39 3.56
C ARG A 46 9.75 -22.98 4.04
N THR A 47 10.78 -22.19 4.30
CA THR A 47 10.63 -20.83 4.83
C THR A 47 10.21 -19.83 3.75
N LEU A 48 9.68 -18.68 4.16
CA LEU A 48 9.36 -17.57 3.29
C LEU A 48 10.55 -17.18 2.40
N SER A 49 11.74 -17.00 2.98
CA SER A 49 12.97 -16.69 2.24
C SER A 49 13.32 -17.77 1.21
N ALA A 50 13.11 -19.05 1.53
CA ALA A 50 13.34 -20.12 0.57
C ALA A 50 12.36 -20.08 -0.61
N TRP A 51 11.10 -19.73 -0.36
CA TRP A 51 10.10 -19.55 -1.42
C TRP A 51 10.35 -18.29 -2.25
N ILE A 52 10.76 -17.16 -1.62
CA ILE A 52 11.16 -15.94 -2.33
C ILE A 52 12.34 -16.24 -3.25
N LYS A 53 13.37 -16.91 -2.73
CA LYS A 53 14.55 -17.29 -3.51
C LYS A 53 14.18 -18.15 -4.72
N GLN A 54 13.34 -19.17 -4.53
CA GLN A 54 12.87 -19.99 -5.64
C GLN A 54 12.07 -19.18 -6.66
N PHE A 55 11.21 -18.28 -6.19
CA PHE A 55 10.39 -17.44 -7.06
C PHE A 55 11.25 -16.53 -7.94
N GLN A 56 12.33 -15.96 -7.41
CA GLN A 56 13.17 -14.98 -8.09
C GLN A 56 14.30 -15.59 -8.92
N GLU A 57 14.98 -16.61 -8.39
CA GLU A 57 16.23 -17.10 -8.99
C GLU A 57 16.05 -18.32 -9.91
N VAL A 58 14.98 -19.11 -9.72
CA VAL A 58 14.80 -20.34 -10.49
C VAL A 58 14.07 -20.02 -11.78
N GLU A 59 14.67 -20.34 -12.93
CA GLU A 59 14.09 -20.09 -14.26
C GLU A 59 12.91 -21.01 -14.59
N ASP A 60 12.84 -22.20 -13.98
CA ASP A 60 11.75 -23.14 -14.22
C ASP A 60 10.39 -22.53 -13.88
N TYR A 61 9.56 -22.36 -14.89
CA TYR A 61 8.25 -21.72 -14.75
C TYR A 61 7.34 -22.48 -13.77
N GLY A 62 7.40 -23.82 -13.74
CA GLY A 62 6.64 -24.63 -12.80
C GLY A 62 7.05 -24.37 -11.34
N ALA A 63 8.35 -24.28 -11.09
CA ALA A 63 8.92 -23.93 -9.79
C ALA A 63 8.55 -22.50 -9.37
N ARG A 64 8.52 -21.54 -10.30
CA ARG A 64 8.04 -20.18 -10.03
C ARG A 64 6.56 -20.14 -9.68
N VAL A 65 5.71 -20.87 -10.41
CA VAL A 65 4.27 -20.98 -10.10
C VAL A 65 4.06 -21.59 -8.71
N GLN A 66 4.77 -22.67 -8.38
CA GLN A 66 4.70 -23.29 -7.06
C GLN A 66 5.10 -22.32 -5.96
N ALA A 67 6.20 -21.57 -6.17
CA ALA A 67 6.65 -20.58 -5.22
C ALA A 67 5.65 -19.42 -5.09
N ALA A 68 5.09 -18.93 -6.19
CA ALA A 68 4.06 -17.90 -6.20
C ALA A 68 2.82 -18.31 -5.38
N ASP A 69 2.33 -19.54 -5.56
CA ASP A 69 1.19 -20.06 -4.78
C ASP A 69 1.54 -20.23 -3.30
N ALA A 70 2.76 -20.67 -2.97
CA ALA A 70 3.24 -20.73 -1.59
C ALA A 70 3.32 -19.34 -0.94
N LEU A 71 3.86 -18.34 -1.65
CA LEU A 71 3.95 -16.95 -1.19
C LEU A 71 2.56 -16.34 -0.99
N ALA A 72 1.62 -16.61 -1.89
CA ALA A 72 0.22 -16.22 -1.73
C ALA A 72 -0.42 -16.86 -0.49
N ALA A 73 -0.12 -18.13 -0.21
CA ALA A 73 -0.61 -18.83 0.98
C ALA A 73 0.02 -18.33 2.29
N ILE A 74 1.27 -17.86 2.25
CA ILE A 74 1.93 -17.20 3.39
C ILE A 74 1.26 -15.85 3.70
N GLY A 75 0.79 -15.13 2.69
CA GLY A 75 -0.02 -13.93 2.87
C GLY A 75 0.81 -12.66 3.06
N ALA A 76 0.38 -11.80 3.99
CA ALA A 76 0.94 -10.46 4.23
C ALA A 76 2.49 -10.40 4.31
N PRO A 77 3.20 -11.36 4.96
CA PRO A 77 4.65 -11.33 5.03
C PRO A 77 5.35 -11.42 3.67
N ALA A 78 4.70 -12.01 2.66
CA ALA A 78 5.25 -12.14 1.30
C ALA A 78 4.97 -10.91 0.42
N ALA A 79 4.08 -10.01 0.85
CA ALA A 79 3.64 -8.88 0.02
C ALA A 79 4.78 -7.94 -0.41
N PRO A 80 5.77 -7.57 0.44
CA PRO A 80 6.86 -6.69 0.02
C PRO A 80 7.71 -7.29 -1.11
N ALA A 81 8.10 -8.56 -0.98
CA ALA A 81 8.91 -9.25 -1.98
C ALA A 81 8.16 -9.43 -3.30
N LEU A 82 6.87 -9.77 -3.24
CA LEU A 82 6.03 -9.87 -4.43
C LEU A 82 5.79 -8.51 -5.10
N ALA A 83 5.66 -7.43 -4.32
CA ALA A 83 5.52 -6.07 -4.84
C ALA A 83 6.79 -5.61 -5.57
N GLU A 84 7.97 -5.92 -5.03
CA GLU A 84 9.26 -5.67 -5.69
C GLU A 84 9.36 -6.46 -7.01
N SER A 85 8.94 -7.73 -7.02
CA SER A 85 8.92 -8.56 -8.23
C SER A 85 7.94 -8.09 -9.32
N LEU A 86 7.16 -7.02 -9.12
CA LEU A 86 6.43 -6.38 -10.22
C LEU A 86 7.36 -5.64 -11.21
N GLN A 87 8.56 -5.26 -10.76
CA GLN A 87 9.58 -4.59 -11.58
C GLN A 87 10.18 -5.55 -12.62
N ASP A 88 10.27 -6.84 -12.29
CA ASP A 88 10.81 -7.86 -13.18
C ASP A 88 9.74 -8.32 -14.19
N PRO A 89 9.94 -8.11 -15.51
CA PRO A 89 8.97 -8.51 -16.54
C PRO A 89 8.59 -10.00 -16.51
N GLU A 90 9.51 -10.89 -16.15
CA GLU A 90 9.25 -12.34 -16.12
C GLU A 90 8.40 -12.74 -14.91
N LEU A 91 8.58 -12.05 -13.77
CA LEU A 91 7.89 -12.35 -12.52
C LEU A 91 6.59 -11.57 -12.36
N ARG A 92 6.47 -10.42 -13.04
CA ARG A 92 5.37 -9.46 -12.92
C ARG A 92 3.99 -10.08 -12.97
N PHE A 93 3.77 -11.02 -13.89
CA PHE A 93 2.48 -11.69 -14.02
C PHE A 93 2.15 -12.53 -12.78
N LEU A 94 3.07 -13.40 -12.36
CA LEU A 94 2.88 -14.29 -11.21
C LEU A 94 2.81 -13.50 -9.89
N ALA A 95 3.63 -12.47 -9.76
CA ALA A 95 3.61 -11.54 -8.65
C ALA A 95 2.26 -10.84 -8.55
N SER A 96 1.74 -10.32 -9.67
CA SER A 96 0.42 -9.68 -9.72
C SER A 96 -0.70 -10.63 -9.30
N VAL A 97 -0.69 -11.88 -9.78
CA VAL A 97 -1.67 -12.90 -9.40
C VAL A 97 -1.61 -13.18 -7.90
N SER A 98 -0.40 -13.36 -7.36
CA SER A 98 -0.19 -13.68 -5.95
C SER A 98 -0.61 -12.53 -5.03
N LEU A 99 -0.26 -11.28 -5.37
CA LEU A 99 -0.67 -10.10 -4.61
C LEU A 99 -2.20 -9.94 -4.58
N LYS A 100 -2.89 -10.21 -5.70
CA LYS A 100 -4.36 -10.23 -5.74
C LYS A 100 -4.95 -11.32 -4.84
N LYS A 101 -4.32 -12.50 -4.77
CA LYS A 101 -4.72 -13.59 -3.87
C LYS A 101 -4.49 -13.23 -2.39
N ILE A 102 -3.39 -12.54 -2.07
CA ILE A 102 -3.11 -12.03 -0.72
C ILE A 102 -4.18 -11.01 -0.31
N GLY A 103 -4.58 -10.14 -1.24
CA GLY A 103 -5.69 -9.21 -1.04
C GLY A 103 -5.32 -7.98 -0.20
N PRO A 104 -6.18 -7.53 0.74
CA PRO A 104 -6.01 -6.26 1.45
C PRO A 104 -4.65 -6.03 2.12
N PRO A 105 -4.01 -7.05 2.75
CA PRO A 105 -2.70 -6.85 3.37
C PRO A 105 -1.58 -6.44 2.40
N ALA A 106 -1.75 -6.67 1.09
CA ALA A 106 -0.78 -6.26 0.08
C ALA A 106 -0.93 -4.79 -0.35
N VAL A 107 -2.06 -4.14 -0.04
CA VAL A 107 -2.39 -2.79 -0.54
C VAL A 107 -1.30 -1.75 -0.21
N PRO A 108 -0.76 -1.66 1.02
CA PRO A 108 0.27 -0.66 1.33
C PRO A 108 1.52 -0.80 0.47
N GLU A 109 1.97 -2.03 0.25
CA GLU A 109 3.16 -2.29 -0.57
C GLU A 109 2.91 -1.99 -2.04
N VAL A 110 1.74 -2.36 -2.57
CA VAL A 110 1.41 -2.09 -3.98
C VAL A 110 1.17 -0.61 -4.25
N ILE A 111 0.67 0.17 -3.28
CA ILE A 111 0.58 1.64 -3.40
C ILE A 111 1.96 2.26 -3.62
N ARG A 112 3.02 1.74 -2.98
CA ARG A 112 4.39 2.26 -3.18
C ARG A 112 4.86 2.07 -4.62
N VAL A 113 4.50 0.95 -5.23
CA VAL A 113 4.88 0.60 -6.62
C VAL A 113 4.21 1.51 -7.65
N LEU A 114 3.11 2.20 -7.32
CA LEU A 114 2.53 3.22 -8.21
C LEU A 114 3.45 4.43 -8.48
N SER A 115 4.55 4.57 -7.73
CA SER A 115 5.56 5.61 -7.96
C SER A 115 6.84 5.09 -8.63
N ASP A 116 6.83 3.85 -9.12
CA ASP A 116 7.97 3.23 -9.80
C ASP A 116 8.35 4.00 -11.08
N PRO A 117 9.64 4.15 -11.44
CA PRO A 117 10.05 4.82 -12.68
C PRO A 117 9.55 4.12 -13.96
N ASP A 118 9.34 2.80 -13.94
CA ASP A 118 8.88 2.03 -15.09
C ASP A 118 7.36 2.06 -15.26
N GLU A 119 6.89 2.41 -16.46
CA GLU A 119 5.45 2.53 -16.74
C GLU A 119 4.73 1.19 -16.60
N GLU A 120 5.30 0.10 -17.12
CA GLU A 120 4.67 -1.22 -17.06
C GLU A 120 4.52 -1.72 -15.62
N THR A 121 5.50 -1.41 -14.78
CA THR A 121 5.46 -1.70 -13.34
C THR A 121 4.35 -0.92 -12.63
N ARG A 122 4.19 0.38 -12.94
CA ARG A 122 3.06 1.18 -12.43
C ARG A 122 1.71 0.65 -12.91
N LEU A 123 1.60 0.25 -14.19
CA LEU A 123 0.39 -0.35 -14.76
C LEU A 123 0.03 -1.66 -14.04
N ALA A 124 1.02 -2.51 -13.77
CA ALA A 124 0.81 -3.76 -13.03
C ALA A 124 0.31 -3.49 -11.61
N ALA A 125 0.91 -2.54 -10.90
CA ALA A 125 0.48 -2.15 -9.56
C ALA A 125 -0.97 -1.62 -9.55
N ALA A 126 -1.34 -0.75 -10.49
CA ALA A 126 -2.72 -0.27 -10.62
C ALA A 126 -3.70 -1.42 -10.92
N GLY A 127 -3.31 -2.35 -11.79
CA GLY A 127 -4.08 -3.56 -12.09
C GLY A 127 -4.28 -4.49 -10.88
N VAL A 128 -3.25 -4.65 -10.05
CA VAL A 128 -3.34 -5.41 -8.79
C VAL A 128 -4.32 -4.75 -7.83
N LEU A 129 -4.22 -3.44 -7.61
CA LEU A 129 -5.11 -2.69 -6.72
C LEU A 129 -6.57 -2.76 -7.19
N GLY A 130 -6.81 -2.61 -8.50
CA GLY A 130 -8.13 -2.80 -9.09
C GLY A 130 -8.65 -4.24 -8.92
N GLY A 131 -7.78 -5.24 -9.02
CA GLY A 131 -8.11 -6.65 -8.82
C GLY A 131 -8.43 -7.03 -7.37
N ILE A 132 -7.84 -6.34 -6.38
CA ILE A 132 -8.22 -6.47 -4.96
C ILE A 132 -9.62 -5.87 -4.73
N GLY A 133 -10.00 -4.87 -5.53
CA GLY A 133 -11.36 -4.32 -5.54
C GLY A 133 -11.65 -3.41 -4.33
N PRO A 134 -12.86 -3.45 -3.74
CA PRO A 134 -13.28 -2.46 -2.73
C PRO A 134 -12.40 -2.34 -1.49
N GLN A 135 -11.65 -3.38 -1.17
CA GLN A 135 -10.75 -3.38 -0.03
C GLN A 135 -9.47 -2.56 -0.26
N ALA A 136 -9.15 -2.21 -1.52
CA ALA A 136 -8.04 -1.33 -1.88
C ALA A 136 -8.39 0.17 -1.83
N LYS A 137 -9.41 0.56 -1.06
CA LYS A 137 -9.86 1.97 -0.92
C LYS A 137 -8.74 2.96 -0.55
N GLU A 138 -7.72 2.51 0.17
CA GLU A 138 -6.57 3.33 0.56
C GLU A 138 -5.72 3.78 -0.63
N ALA A 139 -5.82 3.08 -1.77
CA ALA A 139 -5.12 3.42 -3.00
C ALA A 139 -5.79 4.53 -3.82
N VAL A 140 -7.02 4.94 -3.46
CA VAL A 140 -7.77 5.95 -4.24
C VAL A 140 -6.97 7.24 -4.47
N PRO A 141 -6.31 7.86 -3.47
CA PRO A 141 -5.51 9.07 -3.70
C PRO A 141 -4.35 8.86 -4.68
N ALA A 142 -3.63 7.73 -4.58
CA ALA A 142 -2.50 7.42 -5.44
C ALA A 142 -2.95 7.15 -6.90
N LEU A 143 -4.04 6.39 -7.07
CA LEU A 143 -4.64 6.16 -8.38
C LEU A 143 -5.17 7.46 -9.00
N MET A 144 -5.72 8.38 -8.22
CA MET A 144 -6.12 9.71 -8.71
C MET A 144 -4.93 10.54 -9.21
N GLU A 145 -3.77 10.45 -8.56
CA GLU A 145 -2.55 11.11 -9.06
C GLU A 145 -2.07 10.48 -10.38
N MET A 146 -2.14 9.15 -10.50
CA MET A 146 -1.85 8.44 -11.75
C MET A 146 -2.80 8.88 -12.89
N VAL A 147 -4.09 9.09 -12.58
CA VAL A 147 -5.06 9.64 -13.54
C VAL A 147 -4.72 11.08 -13.97
N LYS A 148 -4.11 11.90 -13.12
CA LYS A 148 -3.71 13.27 -13.48
C LYS A 148 -2.44 13.33 -14.32
N LYS A 149 -1.42 12.57 -13.93
CA LYS A 149 -0.04 12.72 -14.41
C LYS A 149 0.42 11.62 -15.37
N GLY A 150 -0.27 10.48 -15.40
CA GLY A 150 0.13 9.33 -16.20
C GLY A 150 -0.13 9.50 -17.69
N SER A 151 0.45 8.58 -18.47
CA SER A 151 0.21 8.32 -19.89
C SER A 151 -1.26 8.00 -20.16
N SER A 152 -1.67 8.00 -21.44
CA SER A 152 -3.02 7.59 -21.83
C SER A 152 -3.40 6.20 -21.31
N MET A 153 -2.43 5.27 -21.28
CA MET A 153 -2.64 3.91 -20.77
C MET A 153 -2.73 3.90 -19.24
N GLU A 154 -1.85 4.64 -18.55
CA GLU A 154 -1.85 4.74 -17.09
C GLU A 154 -3.14 5.34 -16.55
N ARG A 155 -3.62 6.42 -17.18
CA ARG A 155 -4.91 7.03 -16.85
C ARG A 155 -6.03 6.01 -17.00
N TRP A 156 -6.02 5.24 -18.07
CA TRP A 156 -7.05 4.24 -18.33
C TRP A 156 -7.06 3.14 -17.27
N VAL A 157 -5.92 2.53 -16.99
CA VAL A 157 -5.82 1.45 -15.99
C VAL A 157 -6.16 1.97 -14.60
N ALA A 158 -5.74 3.18 -14.24
CA ALA A 158 -6.08 3.78 -12.97
C ALA A 158 -7.60 4.08 -12.84
N LEU A 159 -8.26 4.52 -13.91
CA LEU A 159 -9.71 4.68 -13.95
C LEU A 159 -10.45 3.34 -13.80
N GLU A 160 -9.97 2.28 -14.46
CA GLU A 160 -10.52 0.93 -14.34
C GLU A 160 -10.36 0.41 -12.90
N ALA A 161 -9.19 0.61 -12.30
CA ALA A 161 -8.93 0.26 -10.90
C ALA A 161 -9.84 1.02 -9.93
N LEU A 162 -10.01 2.34 -10.11
CA LEU A 162 -10.94 3.16 -9.33
C LEU A 162 -12.39 2.66 -9.47
N GLY A 163 -12.80 2.27 -10.68
CA GLY A 163 -14.11 1.66 -10.93
C GLY A 163 -14.32 0.34 -10.17
N ASN A 164 -13.30 -0.52 -10.14
CA ASN A 164 -13.34 -1.80 -9.41
C ASN A 164 -13.28 -1.64 -7.88
N ILE A 165 -12.62 -0.58 -7.38
CA ILE A 165 -12.68 -0.19 -5.95
C ILE A 165 -14.10 0.28 -5.58
N GLY A 166 -14.83 0.87 -6.52
CA GLY A 166 -16.25 1.17 -6.36
C GLY A 166 -16.51 2.42 -5.51
N PRO A 167 -17.50 2.43 -4.59
CA PRO A 167 -18.01 3.65 -3.96
C PRO A 167 -16.97 4.51 -3.22
N ALA A 168 -15.88 3.93 -2.73
CA ALA A 168 -14.80 4.69 -2.11
C ALA A 168 -14.09 5.64 -3.09
N ALA A 169 -14.14 5.34 -4.40
CA ALA A 169 -13.56 6.14 -5.45
C ALA A 169 -14.48 7.29 -5.94
N LYS A 170 -15.63 7.54 -5.31
CA LYS A 170 -16.53 8.65 -5.70
C LYS A 170 -15.84 10.01 -5.71
N ALA A 171 -14.84 10.22 -4.85
CA ALA A 171 -14.03 11.44 -4.85
C ALA A 171 -13.26 11.68 -6.17
N ALA A 172 -13.02 10.63 -6.97
CA ALA A 172 -12.35 10.73 -8.26
C ALA A 172 -13.28 11.27 -9.37
N ILE A 173 -14.60 11.29 -9.16
CA ILE A 173 -15.58 11.59 -10.22
C ILE A 173 -15.35 12.96 -10.88
N PRO A 174 -15.16 14.08 -10.16
CA PRO A 174 -14.89 15.37 -10.79
C PRO A 174 -13.64 15.37 -11.68
N LEU A 175 -12.61 14.63 -11.28
CA LEU A 175 -11.39 14.47 -12.05
C LEU A 175 -11.63 13.64 -13.33
N VAL A 176 -12.39 12.54 -13.23
CA VAL A 176 -12.77 11.72 -14.39
C VAL A 176 -13.52 12.57 -15.42
N LEU A 177 -14.47 13.37 -14.97
CA LEU A 177 -15.29 14.24 -15.83
C LEU A 177 -14.43 15.30 -16.53
N SER A 178 -13.54 15.97 -15.81
CA SER A 178 -12.63 16.97 -16.38
C SER A 178 -11.73 16.38 -17.49
N ILE A 179 -11.22 15.16 -17.30
CA ILE A 179 -10.39 14.48 -18.31
C ILE A 179 -11.20 14.10 -19.55
N LEU A 180 -12.47 13.77 -19.40
CA LEU A 180 -13.35 13.40 -20.50
C LEU A 180 -13.93 14.63 -21.24
N GLU A 181 -14.03 15.78 -20.59
CA GLU A 181 -14.59 17.02 -21.16
C GLU A 181 -13.60 17.77 -22.07
N HIS A 182 -12.30 17.72 -21.78
CA HIS A 182 -11.30 18.38 -22.61
C HIS A 182 -11.21 17.73 -23.99
N LYS A 183 -11.41 18.50 -25.08
CA LYS A 183 -11.14 18.06 -26.47
C LYS A 183 -9.65 17.68 -26.56
N GLY A 184 -9.36 16.39 -26.53
CA GLY A 184 -8.03 15.87 -26.14
C GLY A 184 -8.08 14.93 -24.95
N GLY A 185 -9.25 14.40 -24.58
CA GLY A 185 -9.35 13.15 -23.83
C GLY A 185 -8.40 12.12 -24.45
N PRO A 186 -7.91 11.14 -23.66
CA PRO A 186 -7.02 10.10 -24.20
C PRO A 186 -7.59 9.61 -25.53
N ASP A 187 -6.75 9.28 -26.49
CA ASP A 187 -7.19 8.73 -27.77
C ASP A 187 -7.85 7.37 -27.50
N LEU A 188 -9.09 7.43 -27.00
CA LEU A 188 -9.78 6.31 -26.39
C LEU A 188 -10.19 5.46 -27.55
N THR A 189 -9.52 4.33 -27.70
CA THR A 189 -9.91 3.27 -28.60
C THR A 189 -11.38 2.93 -28.35
N THR A 190 -12.06 2.39 -29.37
CA THR A 190 -13.48 1.96 -29.25
C THR A 190 -13.72 1.08 -28.02
N SER A 191 -12.74 0.23 -27.68
CA SER A 191 -12.76 -0.63 -26.48
C SER A 191 -12.70 0.16 -25.18
N GLN A 192 -11.84 1.19 -25.10
CA GLN A 192 -11.75 2.06 -23.93
C GLN A 192 -13.00 2.94 -23.80
N LYS A 193 -13.57 3.43 -24.91
CA LYS A 193 -14.88 4.11 -24.89
C LYS A 193 -15.98 3.19 -24.35
N LEU A 194 -16.09 1.96 -24.84
CA LEU A 194 -17.12 1.01 -24.41
C LEU A 194 -17.01 0.66 -22.92
N ARG A 195 -15.79 0.52 -22.40
CA ARG A 195 -15.57 0.29 -20.97
C ARG A 195 -15.82 1.55 -20.13
N ALA A 196 -15.51 2.75 -20.65
CA ALA A 196 -15.81 4.02 -19.99
C ALA A 196 -17.32 4.22 -19.89
N LEU A 197 -18.06 3.89 -20.95
CA LEU A 197 -19.52 3.88 -20.95
C LEU A 197 -20.06 3.01 -19.81
N LYS A 198 -19.50 1.81 -19.59
CA LYS A 198 -19.93 0.92 -18.48
C LYS A 198 -19.68 1.52 -17.09
N VAL A 199 -18.55 2.20 -16.89
CA VAL A 199 -18.25 2.90 -15.62
C VAL A 199 -19.23 4.07 -15.43
N LEU A 200 -19.44 4.87 -16.48
CA LEU A 200 -20.36 6.01 -16.46
C LEU A 200 -21.83 5.59 -16.28
N GLU A 201 -22.25 4.45 -16.85
CA GLU A 201 -23.57 3.84 -16.64
C GLU A 201 -23.78 3.44 -15.18
N GLY A 202 -22.74 2.96 -14.50
CA GLY A 202 -22.77 2.74 -13.05
C GLY A 202 -22.95 4.05 -12.27
N LEU A 203 -22.29 5.12 -12.70
CA LEU A 203 -22.39 6.45 -12.10
C LEU A 203 -23.75 7.14 -12.34
N LEU A 204 -24.52 6.72 -13.35
CA LEU A 204 -25.90 7.17 -13.53
C LEU A 204 -26.84 6.77 -12.39
N ARG A 205 -26.48 5.74 -11.60
CA ARG A 205 -27.26 5.29 -10.43
C ARG A 205 -26.72 5.85 -9.12
N ASP A 206 -25.73 6.73 -9.15
CA ASP A 206 -25.15 7.31 -7.94
C ASP A 206 -26.19 8.17 -7.20
N GLU A 207 -26.15 8.17 -5.87
CA GLU A 207 -27.06 8.99 -5.03
C GLU A 207 -26.86 10.49 -5.26
N ASN A 208 -25.65 10.91 -5.63
CA ASN A 208 -25.31 12.31 -5.87
C ASN A 208 -25.82 12.78 -7.24
N ALA A 209 -26.75 13.75 -7.24
CA ALA A 209 -27.36 14.26 -8.46
C ALA A 209 -26.39 14.93 -9.43
N LEU A 210 -25.28 15.51 -8.93
CA LEU A 210 -24.25 16.11 -9.77
C LEU A 210 -23.45 15.04 -10.51
N VAL A 211 -23.14 13.93 -9.82
CA VAL A 211 -22.46 12.77 -10.40
C VAL A 211 -23.29 12.17 -11.53
N ARG A 212 -24.60 11.97 -11.30
CA ARG A 212 -25.49 11.44 -12.35
C ARG A 212 -25.56 12.35 -13.57
N ARG A 213 -25.74 13.66 -13.36
CA ARG A 213 -25.84 14.65 -14.45
C ARG A 213 -24.56 14.73 -15.27
N ALA A 214 -23.42 14.73 -14.61
CA ALA A 214 -22.15 14.79 -15.30
C ALA A 214 -21.80 13.48 -16.02
N ALA A 215 -22.11 12.32 -15.42
CA ALA A 215 -22.00 11.03 -16.12
C ALA A 215 -22.89 10.99 -17.38
N ALA A 216 -24.14 11.48 -17.30
CA ALA A 216 -25.03 11.58 -18.44
C ALA A 216 -24.49 12.50 -19.56
N SER A 217 -23.97 13.68 -19.21
CA SER A 217 -23.35 14.63 -20.14
C SER A 217 -22.16 14.01 -20.90
N VAL A 218 -21.33 13.25 -20.19
CA VAL A 218 -20.18 12.57 -20.79
C VAL A 218 -20.61 11.38 -21.66
N LEU A 219 -21.61 10.60 -21.25
CA LEU A 219 -22.19 9.53 -22.06
C LEU A 219 -22.76 10.07 -23.38
N GLU A 220 -23.44 11.22 -23.36
CA GLU A 220 -23.98 11.86 -24.56
C GLU A 220 -22.86 12.26 -25.55
N ARG A 221 -21.76 12.82 -25.03
CA ARG A 221 -20.60 13.21 -25.87
C ARG A 221 -19.82 12.01 -26.41
N ILE A 222 -19.72 10.91 -25.65
CA ILE A 222 -19.04 9.68 -26.09
C ILE A 222 -19.91 8.88 -27.08
N GLY A 223 -21.23 8.83 -26.86
CA GLY A 223 -22.20 8.16 -27.74
C GLY A 223 -22.62 8.99 -28.96
N GLY A 224 -22.35 10.30 -28.96
CA GLY A 224 -22.73 11.27 -29.98
C GLY A 224 -21.89 11.24 -31.26
N LYS A 225 -21.97 10.15 -32.02
CA LYS A 225 -21.90 10.15 -33.50
C LYS A 225 -22.76 9.00 -34.08
N LYS A 226 -24.06 9.02 -33.77
CA LYS A 226 -25.10 8.42 -34.61
C LYS A 226 -26.24 9.41 -34.73
N GLY A 227 -26.20 10.23 -35.79
CA GLY A 227 -27.24 11.23 -36.05
C GLY A 227 -26.75 12.53 -36.65
N ALA A 228 -25.97 12.47 -37.74
CA ALA A 228 -25.86 13.60 -38.67
C ALA A 228 -26.26 13.08 -40.05
N GLY A 229 -27.55 12.76 -40.17
CA GLY A 229 -28.23 12.71 -41.45
C GLY A 229 -28.89 14.07 -41.68
N LYS A 230 -28.26 14.88 -42.52
CA LYS A 230 -28.88 15.69 -43.57
C LYS A 230 -27.78 16.11 -44.53
#